data_AF-A0AAP0RTE4-F1
#
_entry.id   AF-A0AAP0RTE4-F1
#
_cell.length_a   1.000
_cell.length_b   1.000
_cell.length_c   1.000
_cell.angle_alpha   90.00
_cell.angle_beta   90.00
_cell.angle_gamma   90.00
#
_symmetry.space_group_name_H-M   'P 1'
#
loop_
_entity.id
_entity.type
_entity.pdbx_description
1 polymer ?
#
loop_
_entity_poly.entity_id
_entity_poly.type
_entity_poly.pdbx_seq_one_letter_code
_entity_poly.pdbx_strand_id
1 'polypeptide(L)'
;MASSLHSTLTFLSPSHSPKLKPPITRSHIPIRCGPRDKRGPLVKGRVLSIEAIQAIQSLKRAHRNDQTNLNHDDLISKSLSRLIKADLIAALKELLRQDRCDLALRVFSVVRSEYKADLSLYADLVSGLGKKRMWDDIDRLICDLEAEEGAIDCDDKALVRLIKALIEAERVESTVRIYGLMKKSGWGDTCKVDEYVVKVLSRGLRRLGEKGVADEVEKGSNLEKLRV
;
A
#
# COMPACT_ATOMS: atom_id res chain seq x y z
N MET A 1 -59.00 29.18 -44.08
CA MET A 1 -60.10 28.37 -44.64
C MET A 1 -59.79 26.92 -44.31
N ALA A 2 -60.59 26.33 -43.43
CA ALA A 2 -60.43 24.99 -42.89
C ALA A 2 -60.95 23.92 -43.84
N SER A 3 -60.36 22.72 -43.79
CA SER A 3 -61.11 21.46 -43.94
C SER A 3 -60.20 20.26 -43.64
N SER A 4 -60.46 19.61 -42.51
CA SER A 4 -60.07 18.23 -42.23
C SER A 4 -60.99 17.27 -42.96
N LEU A 5 -60.50 16.10 -43.39
CA LEU A 5 -61.31 14.88 -43.43
C LEU A 5 -60.43 13.68 -43.06
N HIS A 6 -60.84 13.00 -41.99
CA HIS A 6 -60.35 11.69 -41.56
C HIS A 6 -60.82 10.62 -42.57
N SER A 7 -59.98 9.60 -42.79
CA SER A 7 -60.46 8.33 -43.34
C SER A 7 -59.73 7.17 -42.67
N THR A 8 -60.45 6.52 -41.76
CA THR A 8 -60.15 5.23 -41.15
C THR A 8 -60.44 4.12 -42.15
N LEU A 9 -59.43 3.31 -42.50
CA LEU A 9 -59.64 2.02 -43.14
C LEU A 9 -58.91 0.93 -42.35
N THR A 10 -59.69 0.23 -41.54
CA THR A 10 -59.35 -1.07 -40.95
C THR A 10 -59.36 -2.14 -42.02
N PHE A 11 -58.20 -2.73 -42.30
CA PHE A 11 -58.10 -4.02 -42.99
C PHE A 11 -57.61 -5.08 -42.00
N LEU A 12 -58.54 -5.94 -41.61
CA LEU A 12 -58.27 -7.21 -40.93
C LEU A 12 -57.69 -8.19 -41.96
N SER A 13 -56.63 -8.89 -41.60
CA SER A 13 -56.08 -10.02 -42.36
C SER A 13 -55.37 -11.01 -41.42
N PRO A 14 -55.26 -12.29 -41.80
CA PRO A 14 -55.52 -13.40 -40.88
C PRO A 14 -54.32 -13.79 -40.02
N SER A 15 -54.65 -14.26 -38.81
CA SER A 15 -53.77 -14.92 -37.86
C SER A 15 -52.94 -16.05 -38.50
N HIS A 16 -51.63 -15.86 -38.57
CA HIS A 16 -50.66 -16.94 -38.62
C HIS A 16 -49.88 -16.93 -37.31
N SER A 17 -50.15 -17.93 -36.47
CA SER A 17 -49.49 -18.14 -35.20
C SER A 17 -48.12 -18.82 -35.43
N PRO A 18 -46.98 -18.15 -35.22
CA PRO A 18 -45.73 -18.87 -35.02
C PRO A 18 -45.75 -19.47 -33.62
N LYS A 19 -45.55 -20.79 -33.52
CA LYS A 19 -45.41 -21.51 -32.25
C LYS A 19 -44.29 -20.85 -31.42
N LEU A 20 -44.67 -20.15 -30.35
CA LEU A 20 -43.72 -19.61 -29.37
C LEU A 20 -43.03 -20.77 -28.64
N LYS A 21 -41.69 -20.82 -28.73
CA LYS A 21 -40.87 -21.56 -27.79
C LYS A 21 -41.08 -20.94 -26.40
N PRO A 22 -41.20 -21.72 -25.31
CA PRO A 22 -41.39 -21.15 -23.98
C PRO A 22 -40.20 -20.24 -23.66
N PRO A 23 -40.43 -18.98 -23.28
CA PRO A 23 -39.33 -18.14 -22.82
C PRO A 23 -38.79 -18.76 -21.54
N ILE A 24 -37.51 -19.12 -21.55
CA ILE A 24 -36.75 -19.46 -20.34
C ILE A 24 -36.93 -18.27 -19.39
N THR A 25 -37.71 -18.45 -18.34
CA THR A 25 -37.95 -17.46 -17.30
C THR A 25 -36.62 -17.22 -16.57
N ARG A 26 -35.80 -16.31 -17.09
CA ARG A 26 -34.72 -15.71 -16.31
C ARG A 26 -35.40 -14.84 -15.26
N SER A 27 -35.50 -15.34 -14.04
CA SER A 27 -35.91 -14.56 -12.88
C SER A 27 -34.93 -13.41 -12.69
N HIS A 28 -35.22 -12.25 -13.27
CA HIS A 28 -34.44 -11.05 -13.04
C HIS A 28 -34.82 -10.54 -11.66
N ILE A 29 -34.01 -10.82 -10.64
CA ILE A 29 -34.20 -10.25 -9.31
C ILE A 29 -33.88 -8.75 -9.43
N PRO A 30 -34.84 -7.84 -9.26
CA PRO A 30 -34.53 -6.41 -9.25
C PRO A 30 -33.74 -6.12 -7.97
N ILE A 31 -32.44 -5.82 -8.10
CA ILE A 31 -31.65 -5.32 -6.97
C ILE A 31 -32.17 -3.92 -6.66
N ARG A 32 -33.01 -3.82 -5.63
CA ARG A 32 -33.56 -2.55 -5.15
C ARG A 32 -32.57 -1.92 -4.20
N CYS A 33 -31.75 -0.99 -4.70
CA CYS A 33 -30.96 -0.12 -3.84
C CYS A 33 -31.91 0.83 -3.10
N GLY A 34 -31.98 0.73 -1.76
CA GLY A 34 -32.81 1.62 -0.93
C GLY A 34 -32.35 3.09 -1.00
N PRO A 35 -33.20 4.05 -0.58
CA PRO A 35 -32.91 5.48 -0.63
C PRO A 35 -31.59 5.82 0.07
N ARG A 36 -30.67 6.48 -0.64
CA ARG A 36 -29.32 6.85 -0.16
C ARG A 36 -29.33 8.13 0.68
N ASP A 37 -30.52 8.63 0.99
CA ASP A 37 -30.77 10.05 1.24
C ASP A 37 -30.72 10.40 2.74
N LYS A 38 -30.36 9.43 3.59
CA LYS A 38 -30.12 9.62 5.03
C LYS A 38 -28.69 9.23 5.44
N ARG A 39 -27.73 9.38 4.53
CA ARG A 39 -26.32 9.25 4.91
C ARG A 39 -25.93 10.52 5.67
N GLY A 40 -25.66 10.40 6.97
CA GLY A 40 -25.13 11.49 7.77
C GLY A 40 -23.83 12.06 7.16
N PRO A 41 -23.40 13.27 7.56
CA PRO A 41 -22.19 13.89 7.03
C PRO A 41 -21.01 12.92 7.16
N LEU A 42 -20.43 12.54 6.04
CA LEU A 42 -19.37 11.52 5.97
C LEU A 42 -18.02 12.00 6.52
N VAL A 43 -18.04 13.09 7.28
CA VAL A 43 -16.90 13.96 7.59
C VAL A 43 -16.23 13.61 8.91
N LYS A 44 -16.92 12.92 9.83
CA LYS A 44 -16.31 12.40 11.07
C LYS A 44 -15.98 10.92 10.91
N GLY A 45 -14.77 10.62 10.45
CA GLY A 45 -14.21 9.25 10.47
C GLY A 45 -13.61 8.72 9.16
N ARG A 46 -13.59 9.48 8.07
CA ARG A 46 -12.85 9.05 6.87
C ARG A 46 -11.37 9.41 6.99
N VAL A 47 -10.54 8.38 7.03
CA VAL A 47 -9.07 8.51 6.91
C VAL A 47 -8.65 8.91 5.49
N LEU A 48 -9.53 8.72 4.49
CA LEU A 48 -9.25 8.99 3.08
C LEU A 48 -10.07 10.17 2.54
N SER A 49 -9.39 11.08 1.84
CA SER A 49 -10.04 12.12 1.04
C SER A 49 -10.74 11.53 -0.19
N ILE A 50 -11.59 12.34 -0.84
CA ILE A 50 -12.24 11.94 -2.10
C ILE A 50 -11.21 11.74 -3.21
N GLU A 51 -10.18 12.57 -3.25
CA GLU A 51 -9.09 12.50 -4.23
C GLU A 51 -8.29 11.21 -4.06
N ALA A 52 -7.90 10.87 -2.83
CA ALA A 52 -7.25 9.60 -2.51
C ALA A 52 -8.10 8.40 -2.94
N ILE A 53 -9.41 8.42 -2.66
CA ILE A 53 -10.33 7.34 -3.07
C ILE A 53 -10.37 7.21 -4.59
N GLN A 54 -10.48 8.31 -5.32
CA GLN A 54 -10.53 8.29 -6.78
C GLN A 54 -9.21 7.80 -7.37
N ALA A 55 -8.07 8.26 -6.85
CA ALA A 55 -6.75 7.81 -7.29
C ALA A 55 -6.55 6.29 -7.08
N ILE A 56 -6.90 5.76 -5.91
CA ILE A 56 -6.83 4.33 -5.61
C ILE A 56 -7.74 3.52 -6.55
N GLN A 57 -8.94 4.01 -6.84
CA GLN A 57 -9.87 3.33 -7.75
C GLN A 57 -9.35 3.34 -9.19
N SER A 58 -8.83 4.47 -9.65
CA SER A 58 -8.19 4.61 -10.96
C SER A 58 -7.00 3.65 -11.08
N LEU A 59 -6.12 3.63 -10.08
CA LEU A 59 -4.96 2.73 -10.01
C LEU A 59 -5.35 1.24 -10.03
N LYS A 60 -6.43 0.87 -9.34
CA LYS A 60 -6.92 -0.52 -9.35
C LYS A 60 -7.57 -0.93 -10.67
N ARG A 61 -8.30 -0.01 -11.32
CA ARG A 61 -8.90 -0.25 -12.64
C ARG A 61 -7.82 -0.39 -13.70
N ALA A 62 -6.85 0.52 -13.64
CA ALA A 62 -5.65 0.53 -14.45
C ALA A 62 -4.94 -0.82 -14.47
N HIS A 63 -4.57 -1.28 -13.28
CA HIS A 63 -3.83 -2.53 -13.10
C HIS A 63 -4.64 -3.78 -13.48
N ARG A 64 -5.97 -3.72 -13.53
CA ARG A 64 -6.80 -4.83 -14.02
C ARG A 64 -6.82 -4.91 -15.55
N ASN A 65 -6.70 -3.76 -16.21
CA ASN A 65 -6.91 -3.65 -17.65
C ASN A 65 -5.61 -3.82 -18.43
N ASP A 66 -4.45 -3.51 -17.84
CA ASP A 66 -3.15 -3.64 -18.50
C ASP A 66 -1.99 -3.82 -17.52
N GLN A 67 -1.16 -4.84 -17.75
CA GLN A 67 0.16 -4.98 -17.12
C GLN A 67 1.30 -4.52 -18.06
N THR A 68 1.04 -4.34 -19.35
CA THR A 68 2.06 -4.17 -20.40
C THR A 68 2.06 -2.80 -21.08
N ASN A 69 1.09 -1.93 -20.80
CA ASN A 69 1.01 -0.62 -21.45
C ASN A 69 1.82 0.45 -20.67
N LEU A 70 3.04 0.69 -21.11
CA LEU A 70 3.97 1.71 -20.56
C LEU A 70 3.35 3.12 -20.46
N ASN A 71 2.48 3.47 -21.41
CA ASN A 71 1.75 4.74 -21.41
C ASN A 71 0.81 4.88 -20.20
N HIS A 72 0.36 3.76 -19.65
CA HIS A 72 -0.56 3.76 -18.52
C HIS A 72 0.14 4.05 -17.20
N ASP A 73 1.35 3.52 -17.03
CA ASP A 73 2.18 3.77 -15.86
C ASP A 73 2.56 5.25 -15.73
N ASP A 74 2.82 5.94 -16.84
CA ASP A 74 3.08 7.39 -16.87
C ASP A 74 1.83 8.23 -16.52
N LEU A 75 0.64 7.82 -16.98
CA LEU A 75 -0.61 8.51 -16.60
C LEU A 75 -0.95 8.32 -15.13
N ILE A 76 -0.68 7.13 -14.59
CA ILE A 76 -0.87 6.82 -13.18
C ILE A 76 0.11 7.60 -12.33
N SER A 77 1.40 7.62 -12.68
CA SER A 77 2.41 8.40 -11.95
C SER A 77 2.04 9.88 -11.94
N LYS A 78 1.60 10.45 -13.08
CA LYS A 78 1.07 11.81 -13.18
C LYS A 78 -0.20 12.06 -12.37
N SER A 79 -1.03 11.04 -12.15
CA SER A 79 -2.20 11.16 -11.29
C SER A 79 -1.80 11.16 -9.83
N LEU A 80 -0.86 10.30 -9.43
CA LEU A 80 -0.37 10.18 -8.06
C LEU A 80 0.46 11.41 -7.66
N SER A 81 1.29 11.94 -8.55
CA SER A 81 2.13 13.12 -8.30
C SER A 81 1.35 14.41 -8.03
N ARG A 82 0.07 14.44 -8.41
CA ARG A 82 -0.83 15.56 -8.14
C ARG A 82 -1.52 15.46 -6.78
N LEU A 83 -1.44 14.31 -6.10
CA LEU A 83 -2.00 14.15 -4.77
C LEU A 83 -1.09 14.84 -3.74
N ILE A 84 -1.72 15.50 -2.76
CA ILE A 84 -1.00 16.03 -1.61
C ILE A 84 -0.37 14.90 -0.78
N LYS A 85 0.73 15.17 -0.07
CA LYS A 85 1.46 14.19 0.77
C LYS A 85 0.54 13.35 1.67
N ALA A 86 -0.42 13.99 2.34
CA ALA A 86 -1.36 13.31 3.24
C ALA A 86 -2.21 12.26 2.50
N ASP A 87 -2.66 12.58 1.28
CA ASP A 87 -3.49 11.69 0.47
C ASP A 87 -2.68 10.57 -0.17
N LEU A 88 -1.42 10.81 -0.55
CA LEU A 88 -0.50 9.77 -0.97
C LEU A 88 -0.23 8.74 0.14
N ILE A 89 0.07 9.23 1.36
CA ILE A 89 0.28 8.35 2.52
C ILE A 89 -0.99 7.59 2.88
N ALA A 90 -2.15 8.25 2.85
CA ALA A 90 -3.43 7.61 3.10
C ALA A 90 -3.75 6.55 2.03
N ALA A 91 -3.46 6.84 0.76
CA ALA A 91 -3.63 5.89 -0.34
C ALA A 91 -2.71 4.67 -0.20
N LEU A 92 -1.44 4.88 0.15
CA LEU A 92 -0.49 3.81 0.44
C LEU A 92 -1.03 2.88 1.54
N LYS A 93 -1.43 3.46 2.68
CA LYS A 93 -1.96 2.70 3.83
C LYS A 93 -3.24 1.95 3.47
N GLU A 94 -4.13 2.55 2.68
CA GLU A 94 -5.35 1.88 2.22
C GLU A 94 -5.06 0.73 1.24
N LEU A 95 -4.07 0.86 0.37
CA LEU A 95 -3.64 -0.22 -0.53
C LEU A 95 -3.03 -1.39 0.25
N LEU A 96 -2.19 -1.09 1.25
CA LEU A 96 -1.67 -2.11 2.18
C LEU A 96 -2.80 -2.80 2.95
N ARG A 97 -3.79 -2.03 3.44
CA ARG A 97 -4.98 -2.58 4.11
C ARG A 97 -5.82 -3.47 3.18
N GLN A 98 -5.81 -3.22 1.88
CA GLN A 98 -6.45 -4.04 0.85
C GLN A 98 -5.57 -5.19 0.35
N ASP A 99 -4.40 -5.42 0.95
CA ASP A 99 -3.43 -6.44 0.54
C ASP A 99 -2.96 -6.29 -0.93
N ARG A 100 -2.95 -5.07 -1.46
CA ARG A 100 -2.49 -4.72 -2.81
C ARG A 100 -1.06 -4.19 -2.79
N CYS A 101 -0.12 -5.04 -2.38
CA CYS A 101 1.28 -4.68 -2.17
C CYS A 101 1.99 -4.15 -3.42
N ASP A 102 1.74 -4.72 -4.61
CA ASP A 102 2.35 -4.25 -5.87
C ASP A 102 2.00 -2.78 -6.18
N LEU A 103 0.73 -2.42 -5.91
CA LEU A 103 0.24 -1.06 -6.08
C LEU A 103 0.75 -0.14 -4.99
N ALA A 104 0.89 -0.65 -3.77
CA ALA A 104 1.47 0.08 -2.65
C ALA A 104 2.93 0.46 -2.96
N LEU A 105 3.74 -0.46 -3.51
CA LEU A 105 5.12 -0.18 -3.94
C LEU A 105 5.19 0.95 -4.97
N ARG A 106 4.26 0.99 -5.94
CA ARG A 106 4.17 2.06 -6.94
C ARG A 106 3.81 3.42 -6.34
N VAL A 107 2.91 3.45 -5.36
CA VAL A 107 2.59 4.70 -4.64
C VAL A 107 3.79 5.12 -3.79
N PHE A 108 4.48 4.16 -3.18
CA PHE A 108 5.63 4.43 -2.34
C PHE A 108 6.82 5.00 -3.11
N SER A 109 7.08 4.53 -4.34
CA SER A 109 8.12 5.12 -5.18
C SER A 109 7.81 6.58 -5.54
N VAL A 110 6.55 6.95 -5.76
CA VAL A 110 6.13 8.36 -5.91
C VAL A 110 6.33 9.14 -4.62
N VAL A 111 5.95 8.55 -3.47
CA VAL A 111 6.21 9.17 -2.16
C VAL A 111 7.69 9.45 -1.99
N ARG A 112 8.58 8.48 -2.26
CA ARG A 112 10.05 8.64 -2.16
C ARG A 112 10.63 9.68 -3.11
N SER A 113 10.13 9.75 -4.35
CA SER A 113 10.66 10.70 -5.33
C SER A 113 10.26 12.15 -5.04
N GLU A 114 9.08 12.36 -4.47
CA GLU A 114 8.54 13.70 -4.21
C GLU A 114 8.77 14.17 -2.77
N TYR A 115 8.82 13.21 -1.84
CA TYR A 115 8.92 13.44 -0.41
C TYR A 115 9.98 12.51 0.18
N LYS A 116 10.70 12.97 1.20
CA LYS A 116 11.48 12.04 2.02
C LYS A 116 10.51 11.06 2.70
N ALA A 117 10.72 9.76 2.50
CA ALA A 117 9.89 8.71 3.09
C ALA A 117 10.33 8.43 4.54
N ASP A 118 9.36 8.35 5.45
CA ASP A 118 9.62 8.07 6.85
C ASP A 118 9.83 6.56 7.09
N LEU A 119 10.68 6.18 8.05
CA LEU A 119 10.91 4.79 8.43
C LEU A 119 9.62 4.03 8.80
N SER A 120 8.60 4.77 9.28
CA SER A 120 7.29 4.18 9.60
C SER A 120 6.59 3.62 8.36
N LEU A 121 6.77 4.25 7.20
CA LEU A 121 6.23 3.79 5.92
C LEU A 121 7.01 2.57 5.43
N TYR A 122 8.33 2.55 5.58
CA TYR A 122 9.14 1.35 5.31
C TYR A 122 8.67 0.18 6.17
N ALA A 123 8.45 0.38 7.48
CA ALA A 123 7.97 -0.67 8.37
C ALA A 123 6.60 -1.21 7.98
N ASP A 124 5.66 -0.33 7.61
CA ASP A 124 4.32 -0.72 7.16
C ASP A 124 4.37 -1.52 5.85
N LEU A 125 5.24 -1.12 4.91
CA LEU A 125 5.47 -1.84 3.65
C LEU A 125 6.11 -3.20 3.86
N VAL A 126 7.22 -3.28 4.60
CA VAL A 126 7.88 -4.56 4.90
C VAL A 126 6.89 -5.52 5.56
N SER A 127 6.06 -5.02 6.49
CA SER A 127 5.02 -5.83 7.14
C SER A 127 3.98 -6.35 6.14
N GLY A 128 3.57 -5.54 5.16
CA GLY A 128 2.64 -5.96 4.11
C GLY A 128 3.26 -6.96 3.12
N LEU A 129 4.46 -6.64 2.64
CA LEU A 129 5.22 -7.48 1.70
C LEU A 129 5.57 -8.83 2.32
N GLY A 130 5.92 -8.87 3.61
CA GLY A 130 6.26 -10.10 4.30
C GLY A 130 5.08 -11.07 4.38
N LYS A 131 3.86 -10.55 4.59
CA LYS A 131 2.63 -11.35 4.54
C LYS A 131 2.37 -11.94 3.16
N LYS A 132 2.80 -11.24 2.10
CA LYS A 132 2.70 -11.69 0.70
C LYS A 132 3.91 -12.48 0.22
N ARG A 133 4.92 -12.66 1.06
CA ARG A 133 6.19 -13.33 0.72
C ARG A 133 6.92 -12.68 -0.45
N MET A 134 6.79 -11.36 -0.59
CA MET A 134 7.46 -10.55 -1.62
C MET A 134 8.87 -10.19 -1.15
N TRP A 135 9.72 -11.21 -1.05
CA TRP A 135 11.05 -11.13 -0.45
C TRP A 135 11.99 -10.22 -1.24
N ASP A 136 12.06 -10.41 -2.56
CA ASP A 136 12.93 -9.61 -3.43
C ASP A 136 12.59 -8.12 -3.34
N ASP A 137 11.30 -7.79 -3.22
CA ASP A 137 10.85 -6.41 -3.07
C ASP A 137 11.23 -5.82 -1.70
N ILE A 138 11.23 -6.62 -0.63
CA ILE A 138 11.75 -6.20 0.68
C ILE A 138 13.24 -5.91 0.59
N ASP A 139 14.02 -6.78 -0.05
CA ASP A 139 15.48 -6.55 -0.16
C ASP A 139 15.78 -5.31 -0.97
N ARG A 140 15.11 -5.14 -2.11
CA ARG A 140 15.23 -3.93 -2.94
C ARG A 140 14.88 -2.69 -2.14
N LEU A 141 13.78 -2.73 -1.38
CA LEU A 141 13.34 -1.63 -0.54
C LEU A 141 14.39 -1.20 0.50
N ILE A 142 15.09 -2.16 1.12
CA ILE A 142 16.12 -1.84 2.12
C ILE A 142 17.46 -1.47 1.47
N CYS A 143 17.80 -2.04 0.32
CA CYS A 143 18.97 -1.61 -0.48
C CYS A 143 18.82 -0.15 -0.93
N ASP A 144 17.63 0.19 -1.43
CA ASP A 144 17.27 1.55 -1.80
C ASP A 144 17.37 2.52 -0.62
N LEU A 145 16.86 2.12 0.55
CA LEU A 145 16.98 2.91 1.79
C LEU A 145 18.45 3.16 2.16
N GLU A 146 19.32 2.15 2.08
CA GLU A 146 20.76 2.34 2.35
C GLU A 146 21.45 3.25 1.32
N ALA A 147 21.02 3.21 0.06
CA ALA A 147 21.59 4.05 -0.98
C ALA A 147 21.17 5.53 -0.82
N GLU A 148 19.94 5.78 -0.37
CA GLU A 148 19.40 7.12 -0.14
C GLU A 148 19.84 7.71 1.21
N GLU A 149 19.89 6.88 2.25
CA GLU A 149 20.22 7.31 3.61
C GLU A 149 21.61 6.81 4.02
N GLY A 150 22.54 7.74 4.24
CA GLY A 150 23.86 7.40 4.77
C GLY A 150 23.85 6.97 6.24
N ALA A 151 22.82 7.37 6.99
CA ALA A 151 22.70 7.18 8.44
C ALA A 151 21.22 7.24 8.86
N ILE A 152 20.82 6.35 9.79
CA ILE A 152 19.47 6.33 10.36
C ILE A 152 19.51 6.76 11.83
N ASP A 153 18.56 7.63 12.23
CA ASP A 153 18.38 8.02 13.62
C ASP A 153 17.96 6.81 14.48
N CYS A 154 18.73 6.55 15.53
CA CYS A 154 18.58 5.36 16.37
C CYS A 154 17.45 5.49 17.41
N ASP A 155 16.95 6.70 17.66
CA ASP A 155 15.91 6.97 18.67
C ASP A 155 14.47 6.89 18.11
N ASP A 156 14.32 6.55 16.83
CA ASP A 156 13.01 6.48 16.20
C ASP A 156 12.25 5.18 16.55
N LYS A 157 11.07 5.31 17.14
CA LYS A 157 10.13 4.18 17.36
C LYS A 157 9.78 3.45 16.06
N ALA A 158 9.86 4.15 14.93
CA ALA A 158 9.67 3.56 13.62
C ALA A 158 10.81 2.61 13.21
N LEU A 159 12.04 2.87 13.64
CA LEU A 159 13.17 1.95 13.43
C LEU A 159 12.91 0.59 14.09
N VAL A 160 12.43 0.60 15.34
CA VAL A 160 12.05 -0.64 16.04
C VAL A 160 10.95 -1.40 15.29
N ARG A 161 9.95 -0.69 14.75
CA ARG A 161 8.89 -1.31 13.94
C ARG A 161 9.47 -1.94 12.67
N LEU A 162 10.38 -1.26 12.00
CA LEU A 162 11.04 -1.75 10.79
C LEU A 162 11.86 -3.01 11.08
N ILE A 163 12.71 -2.97 12.12
CA ILE A 163 13.51 -4.12 12.56
C ILE A 163 12.60 -5.32 12.85
N LYS A 164 11.53 -5.12 13.63
CA LYS A 164 10.57 -6.21 13.91
C LYS A 164 9.94 -6.76 12.64
N ALA A 165 9.54 -5.90 11.71
CA ALA A 165 8.94 -6.33 10.45
C ALA A 165 9.92 -7.18 9.62
N LEU A 166 11.20 -6.83 9.58
CA LEU A 166 12.23 -7.60 8.88
C LEU A 166 12.51 -8.96 9.54
N ILE A 167 12.56 -9.02 10.87
CA ILE A 167 12.77 -10.28 11.60
C ILE A 167 11.53 -11.19 11.47
N GLU A 168 10.32 -10.62 11.41
CA GLU A 168 9.08 -11.37 11.14
C GLU A 168 9.04 -11.90 9.70
N ALA A 169 9.57 -11.13 8.75
CA ALA A 169 9.73 -11.51 7.36
C ALA A 169 10.94 -12.45 7.11
N GLU A 170 11.68 -12.83 8.16
CA GLU A 170 12.88 -13.67 8.10
C GLU A 170 13.97 -13.16 7.15
N ARG A 171 14.08 -11.82 7.00
CA ARG A 171 15.06 -11.21 6.10
C ARG A 171 16.34 -10.83 6.82
N VAL A 172 17.26 -11.80 6.86
CA VAL A 172 18.55 -11.71 7.57
C VAL A 172 19.42 -10.58 7.03
N GLU A 173 19.74 -10.62 5.73
CA GLU A 173 20.61 -9.64 5.07
C GLU A 173 20.10 -8.20 5.22
N SER A 174 18.80 -7.99 5.03
CA SER A 174 18.20 -6.66 5.19
C SER A 174 18.20 -6.22 6.65
N THR A 175 18.04 -7.13 7.62
CA THR A 175 18.16 -6.82 9.06
C THR A 175 19.59 -6.39 9.40
N VAL A 176 20.61 -7.10 8.89
CA VAL A 176 22.03 -6.76 9.07
C VAL A 176 22.36 -5.43 8.38
N ARG A 177 21.75 -5.13 7.23
CA ARG A 177 21.92 -3.84 6.53
C ARG A 177 21.40 -2.67 7.35
N ILE A 178 20.23 -2.80 7.97
CA ILE A 178 19.70 -1.79 8.89
C ILE A 178 20.64 -1.59 10.09
N TYR A 179 21.19 -2.67 10.65
CA TYR A 179 22.22 -2.55 11.70
C TYR A 179 23.45 -1.76 11.22
N GLY A 180 23.92 -2.02 10.00
CA GLY A 180 25.01 -1.26 9.39
C GLY A 180 24.70 0.24 9.28
N LEU A 181 23.48 0.61 8.88
CA LEU A 181 23.02 2.00 8.82
C LEU A 181 22.98 2.67 10.20
N MET A 182 22.58 1.92 11.24
CA MET A 182 22.62 2.41 12.63
C MET A 182 24.07 2.61 13.12
N LYS A 183 25.00 1.73 12.75
CA LYS A 183 26.43 1.94 13.05
C LYS A 183 26.97 3.21 12.39
N LYS A 184 26.62 3.46 11.13
CA LYS A 184 27.04 4.67 10.39
C LYS A 184 26.52 5.97 11.01
N SER A 185 25.40 5.95 11.75
CA SER A 185 24.89 7.11 12.48
C SER A 185 25.57 7.37 13.82
N GLY A 186 26.63 6.62 14.15
CA GLY A 186 27.41 6.82 15.38
C GLY A 186 26.93 5.99 16.56
N TRP A 187 26.16 4.92 16.31
CA TRP A 187 25.81 3.96 17.37
C TRP A 187 27.08 3.38 18.01
N GLY A 188 27.22 3.63 19.32
CA GLY A 188 28.30 3.13 20.17
C GLY A 188 29.44 4.13 20.36
N ASP A 189 29.35 5.32 19.77
CA ASP A 189 30.34 6.37 19.93
C ASP A 189 29.73 7.75 20.25
N THR A 190 28.68 8.16 19.53
CA THR A 190 28.06 9.50 19.69
C THR A 190 26.55 9.48 19.94
N CYS A 191 25.85 8.39 19.61
CA CYS A 191 24.39 8.29 19.73
C CYS A 191 24.00 7.19 20.73
N LYS A 192 23.22 7.58 21.75
CA LYS A 192 22.71 6.68 22.80
C LYS A 192 21.46 5.97 22.31
N VAL A 193 21.59 4.69 21.96
CA VAL A 193 20.46 3.88 21.49
C VAL A 193 19.63 3.35 22.66
N ASP A 194 18.30 3.35 22.51
CA ASP A 194 17.37 2.72 23.44
C ASP A 194 17.72 1.24 23.66
N GLU A 195 17.86 0.83 24.93
CA GLU A 195 18.11 -0.55 25.36
C GLU A 195 17.08 -1.53 24.77
N TYR A 196 15.85 -1.07 24.54
CA TYR A 196 14.83 -1.86 23.88
C TYR A 196 15.18 -2.22 22.43
N VAL A 197 15.74 -1.28 21.66
CA VAL A 197 16.16 -1.50 20.27
C VAL A 197 17.25 -2.57 20.24
N VAL A 198 18.27 -2.43 21.09
CA VAL A 198 19.38 -3.38 21.22
C VAL A 198 18.86 -4.80 21.49
N LYS A 199 17.94 -4.93 22.46
CA LYS A 199 17.36 -6.22 22.84
C LYS A 199 16.51 -6.84 21.73
N VAL A 200 15.73 -6.04 21.01
CA VAL A 200 14.91 -6.50 19.88
C VAL A 200 15.82 -7.00 18.76
N LEU A 201 16.87 -6.23 18.42
CA LEU A 201 17.77 -6.57 17.34
C LEU A 201 18.65 -7.78 17.67
N SER A 202 19.27 -7.85 18.85
CA SER A 202 20.13 -8.97 19.22
C SER A 202 19.37 -10.29 19.27
N ARG A 203 18.18 -10.30 19.90
CA ARG A 203 17.30 -11.47 19.95
C ARG A 203 16.82 -11.87 18.57
N GLY A 204 16.49 -10.89 17.73
CA GLY A 204 16.09 -11.09 16.35
C GLY A 204 17.17 -11.79 15.53
N LEU A 205 18.39 -11.25 15.54
CA LEU A 205 19.54 -11.79 14.82
C LEU A 205 19.90 -13.21 15.30
N ARG A 206 19.87 -13.47 16.62
CA ARG A 206 20.06 -14.84 17.15
C ARG A 206 19.02 -15.82 16.61
N ARG A 207 17.75 -15.39 16.51
CA ARG A 207 16.66 -16.21 15.95
C ARG A 207 16.88 -16.51 14.47
N LEU A 208 17.44 -15.56 13.75
CA LEU A 208 17.77 -15.67 12.33
C LEU A 208 19.07 -16.46 12.05
N GLY A 209 19.80 -16.86 13.09
CA GLY A 209 21.06 -17.60 12.97
C GLY A 209 22.33 -16.74 13.03
N GLU A 210 22.20 -15.41 12.98
CA GLU A 210 23.30 -14.44 13.00
C GLU A 210 23.80 -14.13 14.42
N LYS A 211 24.33 -15.16 15.09
CA LYS A 211 24.81 -15.04 16.47
C LYS A 211 26.00 -14.08 16.60
N GLY A 212 26.91 -14.07 15.63
CA GLY A 212 28.08 -13.19 15.64
C GLY A 212 27.69 -11.71 15.63
N VAL A 213 26.81 -11.33 14.69
CA VAL A 213 26.29 -9.95 14.61
C VAL A 213 25.50 -9.59 15.87
N ALA A 214 24.72 -10.54 16.43
CA ALA A 214 24.00 -10.31 17.68
C ALA A 214 24.92 -10.04 18.88
N ASP A 215 26.04 -10.77 18.98
CA ASP A 215 27.04 -10.55 20.03
C ASP A 215 27.71 -9.17 19.89
N GLU A 216 27.94 -8.70 18.66
CA GLU A 216 28.45 -7.35 18.40
C GLU A 216 27.47 -6.27 18.86
N VAL A 217 26.18 -6.43 18.56
CA VAL A 217 25.11 -5.50 18.96
C VAL A 217 25.10 -5.31 20.49
N GLU A 218 25.19 -6.41 21.24
CA GLU A 218 25.21 -6.37 22.71
C GLU A 218 26.50 -5.73 23.24
N LYS A 219 27.66 -6.07 22.66
CA LYS A 219 28.95 -5.47 23.05
C LYS A 219 29.01 -3.97 22.80
N GLY A 220 28.51 -3.51 21.65
CA GLY A 220 28.45 -2.09 21.30
C GLY A 220 27.62 -1.27 22.30
N SER A 221 26.57 -1.87 22.88
CA SER A 221 25.79 -1.22 23.94
C SER A 221 26.49 -1.17 25.31
N ASN A 222 27.33 -2.17 25.63
CA ASN A 222 28.00 -2.28 26.93
C ASN A 222 29.25 -1.41 27.03
N LEU A 223 29.92 -1.13 25.90
CA LEU A 223 31.05 -0.19 25.85
C LEU A 223 30.64 1.24 26.25
N GLU A 224 29.39 1.62 25.98
CA GLU A 224 28.82 2.90 26.40
C GLU A 224 28.60 2.98 27.92
N LYS A 225 28.21 1.86 28.56
CA LYS A 225 28.03 1.78 30.02
C LYS A 225 29.33 1.91 30.80
N LEU A 226 30.49 1.74 30.16
CA LEU A 226 31.82 1.84 30.77
C LEU A 226 32.50 3.21 30.57
N ARG A 227 31.91 4.10 29.76
CA ARG A 227 32.41 5.47 29.51
C ARG A 227 31.78 6.53 30.43
N VAL A 228 30.84 6.16 31.30
CA VAL A 228 30.19 7.00 32.32
C VAL A 228 30.71 6.60 33.70
#